data_AF-A0A2D9FW19-F1
#
_entry.id   AF-A0A2D9FW19-F1
#
_cell.length_a   1.000
_cell.length_b   1.000
_cell.length_c   1.000
_cell.angle_alpha   90.00
_cell.angle_beta   90.00
_cell.angle_gamma   90.00
#
_symmetry.space_group_name_H-M   'P 1'
#
loop_
_entity.id
_entity.type
_entity.pdbx_description
1 polymer ?
#
loop_
_entity_poly.entity_id
_entity_poly.type
_entity_poly.pdbx_seq_one_letter_code
_entity_poly.pdbx_strand_id
1 'polypeptide(L)'
;MRKFISQESGNKYQAFLDVINNEPFSISDIDHQSLLEFLNFGSFYFENTLLKGIRKRFTHQIFSLDIVNGFVEESQESDNPMQWEDIDDPFSTFLDFFEQRVHHLRDKKISVDLTGGIDSRLLATVLKHFGVHFDTAFSLNSGDAQEAKIVKQVADCLGVDLYILESDDIQTEEELDDLFRLSDGLWDLLKLKSLKDNQSWRQENGYDLIITGVGGELYKDFWWQQDFPFYNRNNADLEKLISMRMYPAQIDENWFGANLQKQFKNYQAEFRKKLQPFVRKSNTRTYDQIYYHVRIKEQVSILSNITSQFVDTYSPLLEPELLKIGYNLPRKKRFFNQFHREVITRINPEVAKIKTTEGNISVSADLSDKLLDIKNYGLHKTKSLVRKLRSSQTREQVKNDLKSFDLQKRYQEALMVLREAGFISNQIPKNHQKIGKKIVGRLITLAEVVKKIG
;
A
#
# COMPACT_ATOMS: atom_id res chain seq x y z
N MET A 1 28.48 -3.64 18.81
CA MET A 1 28.00 -4.57 19.85
C MET A 1 26.48 -4.50 19.78
N ARG A 2 25.82 -5.54 19.25
CA ARG A 2 24.36 -5.56 19.10
C ARG A 2 23.77 -5.87 20.48
N LYS A 3 23.15 -4.89 21.14
CA LYS A 3 22.36 -5.15 22.34
C LYS A 3 21.07 -5.81 21.89
N PHE A 4 20.85 -7.05 22.29
CA PHE A 4 19.50 -7.61 22.34
C PHE A 4 19.25 -8.20 23.72
N ILE A 5 18.06 -7.89 24.18
CA ILE A 5 17.54 -8.00 25.54
C ILE A 5 17.26 -9.48 25.85
N SER A 6 17.86 -9.98 26.92
CA SER A 6 17.64 -11.35 27.42
C SER A 6 16.27 -11.48 28.09
N GLN A 7 15.72 -12.70 28.02
CA GLN A 7 14.37 -13.09 28.46
C GLN A 7 14.11 -13.03 29.99
N GLU A 8 15.01 -12.48 30.80
CA GLU A 8 14.83 -12.44 32.26
C GLU A 8 13.90 -11.31 32.74
N SER A 9 13.54 -10.36 31.88
CA SER A 9 12.51 -9.36 32.19
C SER A 9 11.36 -9.46 31.18
N GLY A 10 10.21 -9.97 31.64
CA GLY A 10 9.02 -10.21 30.82
C GLY A 10 8.72 -9.07 29.83
N ASN A 11 8.41 -9.45 28.58
CA ASN A 11 7.91 -8.64 27.47
C ASN A 11 7.99 -7.11 27.68
N LYS A 12 9.14 -6.49 27.39
CA LYS A 12 9.25 -5.03 27.50
C LYS A 12 8.95 -4.25 26.22
N TYR A 13 9.01 -4.88 25.04
CA TYR A 13 8.85 -4.16 23.77
C TYR A 13 7.96 -4.94 22.81
N GLN A 14 6.77 -4.40 22.50
CA GLN A 14 5.87 -4.95 21.49
C GLN A 14 5.85 -4.10 20.21
N ALA A 15 6.26 -2.83 20.31
CA ALA A 15 6.22 -1.84 19.24
C ALA A 15 7.53 -1.02 19.13
N PHE A 16 7.79 -0.42 17.96
CA PHE A 16 8.91 0.50 17.72
C PHE A 16 8.90 1.66 18.72
N LEU A 17 7.73 2.26 19.00
CA LEU A 17 7.59 3.32 19.97
C LEU A 17 7.99 2.87 21.39
N ASP A 18 7.77 1.61 21.76
CA ASP A 18 8.22 1.09 23.06
C ASP A 18 9.74 1.03 23.13
N VAL A 19 10.38 0.57 22.04
CA VAL A 19 11.84 0.48 21.96
C VAL A 19 12.47 1.87 22.10
N ILE A 20 11.97 2.87 21.37
CA ILE A 20 12.55 4.22 21.44
C ILE A 20 12.30 4.91 22.79
N ASN A 21 11.22 4.60 23.50
CA ASN A 21 10.91 5.21 24.80
C ASN A 21 11.80 4.64 25.93
N ASN A 22 12.44 3.50 25.74
CA ASN A 22 13.17 2.79 26.82
C ASN A 22 14.66 2.59 26.53
N GLU A 23 15.12 2.84 25.31
CA GLU A 23 16.53 2.76 24.94
C GLU A 23 17.11 4.16 24.69
N PRO A 24 18.41 4.39 24.99
CA PRO A 24 19.03 5.71 24.91
C PRO A 24 19.42 6.07 23.47
N PHE A 25 18.43 6.25 22.60
CA PHE A 25 18.66 6.79 21.25
C PHE A 25 18.91 8.29 21.28
N SER A 26 19.58 8.78 20.26
CA SER A 26 19.87 10.19 20.02
C SER A 26 19.57 10.55 18.57
N ILE A 27 19.55 11.84 18.26
CA ILE A 27 19.48 12.35 16.88
C ILE A 27 20.57 11.73 15.98
N SER A 28 21.74 11.41 16.53
CA SER A 28 22.84 10.81 15.76
C SER A 28 22.57 9.37 15.31
N ASP A 29 21.60 8.71 15.94
CA ASP A 29 21.17 7.34 15.61
C ASP A 29 20.16 7.30 14.47
N ILE A 30 19.67 8.44 13.99
CA ILE A 30 18.80 8.48 12.81
C ILE A 30 19.56 8.02 11.57
N ASP A 31 18.98 7.08 10.83
CA ASP A 31 19.45 6.71 9.50
C ASP A 31 18.92 7.70 8.47
N HIS A 32 19.83 8.50 7.94
CA HIS A 32 19.54 9.53 6.96
C HIS A 32 18.99 8.96 5.65
N GLN A 33 19.39 7.75 5.25
CA GLN A 33 18.79 7.12 4.06
C GLN A 33 17.32 6.79 4.31
N SER A 34 17.03 6.15 5.45
CA SER A 34 15.67 5.80 5.86
C SER A 34 14.78 7.02 6.07
N LEU A 35 15.32 8.13 6.60
CA LEU A 35 14.62 9.41 6.69
C LEU A 35 14.24 9.93 5.30
N LEU A 36 15.18 9.92 4.34
CA LEU A 36 14.90 10.32 2.96
C LEU A 36 13.87 9.37 2.31
N GLU A 37 13.96 8.06 2.55
CA GLU A 37 12.97 7.07 2.10
C GLU A 37 11.57 7.42 2.62
N PHE A 38 11.44 7.67 3.92
CA PHE A 38 10.17 7.99 4.54
C PHE A 38 9.57 9.29 4.02
N LEU A 39 10.36 10.36 3.93
CA LEU A 39 9.86 11.63 3.42
C LEU A 39 9.39 11.51 1.98
N ASN A 40 10.09 10.75 1.14
CA ASN A 40 9.73 10.58 -0.26
C ASN A 40 8.55 9.62 -0.47
N PHE A 41 8.53 8.49 0.23
CA PHE A 41 7.58 7.40 -0.03
C PHE A 41 6.44 7.30 1.00
N GLY A 42 6.66 7.78 2.23
CA GLY A 42 5.76 7.66 3.37
C GLY A 42 5.88 6.33 4.12
N SER A 43 6.98 5.60 3.90
CA SER A 43 7.26 4.26 4.42
C SER A 43 8.77 3.99 4.35
N PHE A 44 9.27 2.98 5.07
CA PHE A 44 10.70 2.61 5.12
C PHE A 44 10.97 1.32 4.35
N TYR A 45 11.84 1.29 3.35
CA TYR A 45 12.03 0.06 2.57
C TYR A 45 13.16 -0.82 3.09
N PHE A 46 13.18 -2.07 2.60
CA PHE A 46 14.29 -3.02 2.79
C PHE A 46 14.66 -3.25 4.26
N GLU A 47 13.66 -3.58 5.08
CA GLU A 47 13.86 -3.95 6.49
C GLU A 47 14.37 -2.81 7.39
N ASN A 48 14.46 -1.58 6.88
CA ASN A 48 14.94 -0.46 7.67
C ASN A 48 13.82 0.20 8.48
N THR A 49 14.22 0.87 9.56
CA THR A 49 13.38 1.82 10.31
C THR A 49 14.07 3.18 10.28
N LEU A 50 13.49 4.19 10.96
CA LEU A 50 14.15 5.50 11.07
C LEU A 50 15.50 5.42 11.82
N LEU A 51 15.67 4.46 12.73
CA LEU A 51 16.83 4.39 13.62
C LEU A 51 17.81 3.29 13.19
N LYS A 52 19.10 3.64 13.25
CA LYS A 52 20.19 2.69 13.05
C LYS A 52 20.12 1.58 14.09
N GLY A 53 20.32 0.35 13.64
CA GLY A 53 20.32 -0.82 14.51
C GLY A 53 18.93 -1.41 14.79
N ILE A 54 17.84 -0.68 14.52
CA ILE A 54 16.49 -1.24 14.55
C ILE A 54 16.08 -1.63 13.13
N ARG A 55 15.72 -2.90 12.96
CA ARG A 55 15.30 -3.46 11.66
C ARG A 55 13.94 -4.12 11.78
N LYS A 56 13.13 -3.96 10.74
CA LYS A 56 11.95 -4.80 10.52
C LYS A 56 12.43 -6.12 9.97
N ARG A 57 11.85 -7.24 10.42
CA ARG A 57 12.05 -8.53 9.77
C ARG A 57 10.77 -8.94 9.10
N PHE A 58 10.91 -9.58 7.96
CA PHE A 58 9.77 -10.01 7.18
C PHE A 58 9.76 -11.52 7.03
N THR A 59 8.67 -12.04 6.47
CA THR A 59 8.37 -13.45 6.32
C THR A 59 9.48 -14.24 5.61
N HIS A 60 9.48 -15.56 5.84
CA HIS A 60 10.39 -16.53 5.22
C HIS A 60 11.83 -16.49 5.75
N GLN A 61 11.99 -16.11 7.02
CA GLN A 61 13.26 -16.17 7.75
C GLN A 61 13.06 -17.00 9.02
N ILE A 62 13.92 -17.98 9.24
CA ILE A 62 14.01 -18.72 10.50
C ILE A 62 15.09 -18.05 11.35
N PHE A 63 14.85 -17.95 12.66
CA PHE A 63 15.80 -17.35 13.59
C PHE A 63 16.11 -18.34 14.71
N SER A 64 17.39 -18.59 14.93
CA SER A 64 17.88 -19.44 16.02
C SER A 64 18.51 -18.55 17.09
N LEU A 65 17.88 -18.48 18.26
CA LEU A 65 18.43 -17.74 19.39
C LEU A 65 19.28 -18.69 20.24
N ASP A 66 20.60 -18.54 20.20
CA ASP A 66 21.47 -19.15 21.21
C ASP A 66 21.49 -18.23 22.44
N ILE A 67 20.87 -18.71 23.53
CA ILE A 67 20.70 -17.96 24.78
C ILE A 67 22.07 -17.73 25.48
N VAL A 68 23.07 -18.56 25.20
CA VAL A 68 24.40 -18.52 25.83
C VAL A 68 25.37 -17.64 25.04
N ASN A 69 25.38 -17.76 23.70
CA ASN A 69 26.31 -17.01 22.84
C ASN A 69 25.70 -15.78 22.16
N GLY A 70 24.40 -15.55 22.35
CA GLY A 70 23.63 -14.55 21.61
C GLY A 70 23.12 -15.08 20.28
N PHE A 71 22.46 -14.21 19.51
CA PHE A 71 21.76 -14.57 18.28
C PHE A 71 22.61 -15.29 17.23
N VAL A 72 22.13 -16.41 16.70
CA VAL A 72 22.68 -17.06 15.49
C VAL A 72 21.64 -16.92 14.38
N GLU A 73 21.90 -16.02 13.44
CA GLU A 73 21.05 -15.85 12.27
C GLU A 73 21.27 -17.04 11.33
N GLU A 74 20.30 -17.97 11.27
CA GLU A 74 20.24 -18.98 10.23
C GLU A 74 19.10 -18.62 9.26
N SER A 75 19.38 -17.68 8.35
CA SER A 75 18.42 -17.34 7.32
C SER A 75 18.40 -18.44 6.26
N GLN A 76 17.43 -19.35 6.35
CA GLN A 76 16.96 -20.05 5.15
C GLN A 76 15.89 -19.17 4.49
N GLU A 77 16.15 -18.69 3.28
CA GLU A 77 15.08 -18.16 2.43
C GLU A 77 14.13 -19.32 2.14
N SER A 78 12.87 -19.23 2.58
CA SER A 78 11.87 -20.20 2.15
C SER A 78 11.56 -20.03 0.66
N ASP A 79 10.85 -21.02 0.11
CA ASP A 79 10.37 -21.02 -1.27
C ASP A 79 9.70 -19.69 -1.66
N ASN A 80 10.23 -19.06 -2.72
CA ASN A 80 9.66 -17.86 -3.31
C ASN A 80 8.52 -18.28 -4.26
N PRO A 81 7.24 -17.95 -3.97
CA PRO A 81 6.10 -18.42 -4.78
C PRO A 81 6.15 -17.91 -6.22
N MET A 82 6.92 -16.84 -6.49
CA MET A 82 7.13 -16.31 -7.83
C MET A 82 8.14 -17.12 -8.67
N GLN A 83 8.83 -18.09 -8.08
CA GLN A 83 9.75 -19.00 -8.76
C GLN A 83 9.13 -20.36 -9.07
N TRP A 84 7.90 -20.60 -8.62
CA TRP A 84 7.18 -21.84 -8.88
C TRP A 84 6.81 -21.98 -10.37
N GLU A 85 6.69 -23.22 -10.82
CA GLU A 85 6.41 -23.59 -12.23
C GLU A 85 5.15 -22.92 -12.79
N ASP A 86 5.00 -22.88 -14.11
CA ASP A 86 3.78 -22.34 -14.72
C ASP A 86 2.55 -23.19 -14.33
N ILE A 87 1.37 -22.58 -14.32
CA ILE A 87 0.10 -23.25 -14.04
C ILE A 87 -0.62 -23.46 -15.37
N ASP A 88 -0.96 -24.70 -15.68
CA ASP A 88 -1.61 -25.09 -16.95
C ASP A 88 -3.02 -24.48 -17.08
N ASP A 89 -3.81 -24.52 -16.01
CA ASP A 89 -5.15 -23.92 -15.95
C ASP A 89 -5.29 -22.90 -14.80
N PRO A 90 -4.81 -21.65 -14.98
CA PRO A 90 -4.86 -20.63 -13.95
C PRO A 90 -6.29 -20.21 -13.57
N PHE A 91 -7.29 -20.50 -14.42
CA PHE A 91 -8.68 -20.16 -14.13
C PHE A 91 -9.28 -21.14 -13.14
N SER A 92 -9.20 -22.44 -13.45
CA SER A 92 -9.79 -23.47 -12.59
C SER A 92 -9.06 -23.49 -11.24
N THR A 93 -7.71 -23.44 -11.24
CA THR A 93 -6.93 -23.35 -9.99
C THR A 93 -7.32 -22.13 -9.14
N PHE A 94 -7.64 -21.00 -9.76
CA PHE A 94 -8.09 -19.81 -9.02
C PHE A 94 -9.44 -20.05 -8.35
N LEU A 95 -10.42 -20.65 -9.04
CA LEU A 95 -11.73 -20.93 -8.44
C LEU A 95 -11.67 -22.06 -7.41
N ASP A 96 -10.93 -23.13 -7.70
CA ASP A 96 -10.74 -24.27 -6.79
C ASP A 96 -10.16 -23.82 -5.45
N PHE A 97 -9.25 -22.83 -5.45
CA PHE A 97 -8.70 -22.25 -4.23
C PHE A 97 -9.80 -21.72 -3.30
N PHE A 98 -10.77 -20.99 -3.84
CA PHE A 98 -11.87 -20.44 -3.06
C PHE A 98 -12.87 -21.52 -2.68
N GLU A 99 -13.27 -22.39 -3.61
CA GLU A 99 -14.19 -23.50 -3.35
C GLU A 99 -13.75 -24.35 -2.15
N GLN A 100 -12.46 -24.66 -2.08
CA GLN A 100 -11.89 -25.48 -1.01
C GLN A 100 -11.87 -24.77 0.34
N ARG A 101 -11.86 -23.44 0.39
CA ARG A 101 -11.59 -22.66 1.62
C ARG A 101 -12.79 -21.87 2.14
N VAL A 102 -13.82 -21.63 1.32
CA VAL A 102 -15.01 -20.84 1.71
C VAL A 102 -15.75 -21.41 2.92
N HIS A 103 -15.60 -22.70 3.22
CA HIS A 103 -16.24 -23.31 4.39
C HIS A 103 -15.68 -22.77 5.71
N HIS A 104 -14.43 -22.31 5.75
CA HIS A 104 -13.82 -21.64 6.92
C HIS A 104 -14.41 -20.25 7.20
N LEU A 105 -15.20 -19.71 6.26
CA LEU A 105 -15.80 -18.38 6.34
C LEU A 105 -17.25 -18.41 6.86
N ARG A 106 -17.86 -19.59 7.02
CA ARG A 106 -19.31 -19.71 7.27
C ARG A 106 -19.77 -19.17 8.63
N ASP A 107 -18.92 -19.26 9.64
CA ASP A 107 -19.26 -18.85 11.02
C ASP A 107 -18.73 -17.44 11.35
N LYS A 108 -18.39 -16.66 10.34
CA LYS A 108 -17.82 -15.31 10.48
C LYS A 108 -18.78 -14.26 9.94
N LYS A 109 -18.92 -13.15 10.64
CA LYS A 109 -19.52 -11.93 10.10
C LYS A 109 -18.45 -11.19 9.28
N ILE A 110 -18.61 -11.20 7.96
CA ILE A 110 -17.58 -10.76 7.02
C ILE A 110 -17.94 -9.41 6.41
N SER A 111 -16.95 -8.51 6.38
CA SER A 111 -17.00 -7.28 5.58
C SER A 111 -16.03 -7.40 4.41
N VAL A 112 -16.49 -7.12 3.19
CA VAL A 112 -15.64 -7.09 1.99
C VAL A 112 -15.47 -5.65 1.54
N ASP A 113 -14.22 -5.23 1.34
CA ASP A 113 -13.94 -3.91 0.75
C ASP A 113 -14.38 -3.91 -0.71
N LEU A 114 -15.37 -3.09 -1.05
CA LEU A 114 -15.90 -2.96 -2.40
C LEU A 114 -15.61 -1.56 -2.95
N THR A 115 -14.97 -1.50 -4.13
CA THR A 115 -14.64 -0.25 -4.82
C THR A 115 -15.15 -0.29 -6.25
N GLY A 116 -15.11 0.85 -6.96
CA GLY A 116 -15.47 0.91 -8.38
C GLY A 116 -14.44 0.25 -9.30
N GLY A 117 -13.34 -0.24 -8.71
CA GLY A 117 -12.29 -0.98 -9.36
C GLY A 117 -12.68 -2.42 -9.72
N ILE A 118 -11.71 -3.11 -10.31
CA ILE A 118 -11.90 -4.46 -10.84
C ILE A 118 -11.50 -5.55 -9.83
N ASP A 119 -10.53 -5.25 -8.96
CA ASP A 119 -9.92 -6.24 -8.06
C ASP A 119 -10.89 -6.61 -6.91
N SER A 120 -11.45 -5.60 -6.24
CA SER A 120 -12.49 -5.77 -5.21
C SER A 120 -13.74 -6.45 -5.78
N ARG A 121 -14.15 -6.08 -7.00
CA ARG A 121 -15.26 -6.70 -7.72
C ARG A 121 -15.00 -8.18 -8.00
N LEU A 122 -13.78 -8.56 -8.41
CA LEU A 122 -13.41 -9.96 -8.62
C LEU A 122 -13.63 -10.77 -7.33
N LEU A 123 -13.09 -10.32 -6.19
CA LEU A 123 -13.27 -11.04 -4.93
C LEU A 123 -14.74 -11.13 -4.53
N ALA A 124 -15.47 -10.01 -4.52
CA ALA A 124 -16.87 -10.01 -4.09
C ALA A 124 -17.72 -10.94 -4.97
N THR A 125 -17.45 -10.98 -6.28
CA THR A 125 -18.17 -11.87 -7.20
C THR A 125 -17.83 -13.33 -6.94
N VAL A 126 -16.57 -13.66 -6.69
CA VAL A 126 -16.11 -15.04 -6.43
C VAL A 126 -16.64 -15.55 -5.08
N LEU A 127 -16.57 -14.74 -4.03
CA LEU A 127 -17.14 -15.06 -2.72
C LEU A 127 -18.65 -15.31 -2.81
N LYS A 128 -19.36 -14.45 -3.54
CA LYS A 128 -20.80 -14.60 -3.76
C LYS A 128 -21.13 -15.87 -4.55
N HIS A 129 -20.33 -16.18 -5.59
CA HIS A 129 -20.48 -17.39 -6.40
C HIS A 129 -20.42 -18.67 -5.55
N PHE A 130 -19.52 -18.70 -4.57
CA PHE A 130 -19.37 -19.83 -3.63
C PHE A 130 -20.29 -19.74 -2.39
N GLY A 131 -21.26 -18.84 -2.39
CA GLY A 131 -22.28 -18.76 -1.34
C GLY A 131 -21.78 -18.21 0.00
N VAL A 132 -20.69 -17.43 0.01
CA VAL A 132 -20.24 -16.74 1.23
C VAL A 132 -21.21 -15.60 1.54
N HIS A 133 -21.66 -15.52 2.78
CA HIS A 133 -22.44 -14.39 3.29
C HIS A 133 -21.48 -13.29 3.77
N PHE A 134 -21.66 -12.08 3.25
CA PHE A 134 -20.85 -10.93 3.62
C PHE A 134 -21.61 -9.64 3.33
N ASP A 135 -21.22 -8.60 4.05
CA ASP A 135 -21.58 -7.22 3.74
C ASP A 135 -20.43 -6.55 3.00
N THR A 136 -20.73 -5.48 2.28
CA THR A 136 -19.73 -4.68 1.60
C THR A 136 -19.58 -3.31 2.23
N ALA A 137 -18.36 -2.79 2.22
CA ALA A 137 -18.07 -1.46 2.71
C ALA A 137 -17.24 -0.68 1.70
N PHE A 138 -17.55 0.61 1.56
CA PHE A 138 -16.84 1.54 0.68
C PHE A 138 -16.50 2.81 1.43
N SER A 139 -15.21 3.15 1.47
CA SER A 139 -14.73 4.41 2.03
C SER A 139 -14.95 5.53 1.02
N LEU A 140 -15.86 6.45 1.33
CA LEU A 140 -16.14 7.62 0.51
C LEU A 140 -15.18 8.75 0.88
N ASN A 141 -14.34 9.16 -0.07
CA ASN A 141 -13.53 10.39 0.06
C ASN A 141 -14.11 11.52 -0.80
N SER A 142 -13.70 12.75 -0.50
CA SER A 142 -14.07 13.94 -1.28
C SER A 142 -13.74 13.78 -2.76
N GLY A 143 -14.78 13.72 -3.60
CA GLY A 143 -14.66 13.55 -5.05
C GLY A 143 -15.09 12.19 -5.59
N ASP A 144 -15.38 11.22 -4.72
CA ASP A 144 -15.67 9.82 -5.12
C ASP A 144 -17.17 9.55 -5.34
N ALA A 145 -18.01 10.59 -5.44
CA ALA A 145 -19.47 10.44 -5.60
C ALA A 145 -19.88 9.63 -6.86
N GLN A 146 -19.05 9.62 -7.92
CA GLN A 146 -19.29 8.78 -9.09
C GLN A 146 -18.89 7.32 -8.85
N GLU A 147 -17.84 7.09 -8.07
CA GLU A 147 -17.42 5.74 -7.69
C GLU A 147 -18.45 5.09 -6.78
N ALA A 148 -19.00 5.82 -5.79
CA ALA A 148 -20.05 5.34 -4.91
C ALA A 148 -21.28 4.81 -5.68
N LYS A 149 -21.64 5.44 -6.80
CA LYS A 149 -22.73 4.96 -7.67
C LYS A 149 -22.41 3.63 -8.33
N ILE A 150 -21.18 3.47 -8.82
CA ILE A 150 -20.71 2.22 -9.44
C ILE A 150 -20.67 1.10 -8.39
N VAL A 151 -20.13 1.39 -7.21
CA VAL A 151 -20.07 0.44 -6.10
C VAL A 151 -21.47 -0.03 -5.72
N LYS A 152 -22.42 0.91 -5.58
CA LYS A 152 -23.82 0.59 -5.30
C LYS A 152 -24.43 -0.31 -6.37
N GLN A 153 -24.22 -0.02 -7.65
CA GLN A 153 -24.68 -0.89 -8.74
C GLN A 153 -24.12 -2.31 -8.63
N VAL A 154 -22.85 -2.45 -8.26
CA VAL A 154 -22.22 -3.78 -8.08
C VAL A 154 -22.82 -4.50 -6.87
N ALA A 155 -22.99 -3.83 -5.73
CA ALA A 155 -23.60 -4.42 -4.53
C ALA A 155 -25.05 -4.84 -4.78
N ASP A 156 -25.86 -3.98 -5.39
CA ASP A 156 -27.25 -4.26 -5.77
C ASP A 156 -27.33 -5.48 -6.70
N CYS A 157 -26.42 -5.59 -7.68
CA CYS A 157 -26.36 -6.71 -8.61
C CYS A 157 -25.89 -8.02 -7.97
N LEU A 158 -25.01 -7.95 -6.97
CA LEU A 158 -24.59 -9.09 -6.16
C LEU A 158 -25.63 -9.49 -5.10
N GLY A 159 -26.62 -8.63 -4.82
CA GLY A 159 -27.58 -8.81 -3.73
C GLY A 159 -26.88 -8.92 -2.39
N VAL A 160 -26.04 -7.93 -2.07
CA VAL A 160 -25.32 -7.79 -0.79
C VAL A 160 -25.49 -6.38 -0.25
N ASP A 161 -25.47 -6.24 1.07
CA ASP A 161 -25.59 -4.94 1.70
C ASP A 161 -24.34 -4.08 1.47
N LEU A 162 -24.54 -2.77 1.30
CA LEU A 162 -23.47 -1.79 1.10
C LEU A 162 -23.51 -0.71 2.17
N TYR A 163 -22.41 -0.59 2.91
CA TYR A 163 -22.16 0.49 3.84
C TYR A 163 -21.20 1.50 3.21
N ILE A 164 -21.69 2.73 3.03
CA ILE A 164 -20.85 3.86 2.60
C ILE A 164 -20.31 4.51 3.87
N LEU A 165 -19.00 4.43 4.07
CA LEU A 165 -18.32 4.94 5.24
C LEU A 165 -17.64 6.26 4.87
N GLU A 166 -18.06 7.33 5.53
CA GLU A 166 -17.44 8.65 5.44
C GLU A 166 -16.53 8.85 6.64
N SER A 167 -15.38 9.49 6.42
CA SER A 167 -14.46 9.86 7.48
C SER A 167 -14.36 11.37 7.53
N ASP A 168 -14.58 11.91 8.72
CA ASP A 168 -14.38 13.32 8.98
C ASP A 168 -12.90 13.69 8.92
N ASP A 169 -12.61 14.97 8.67
CA ASP A 169 -11.25 15.47 8.87
C ASP A 169 -10.84 15.35 10.35
N ILE A 170 -9.53 15.43 10.59
CA ILE A 170 -8.97 15.34 11.94
C ILE A 170 -9.33 16.59 12.73
N GLN A 171 -9.94 16.45 13.91
CA GLN A 171 -10.54 17.57 14.65
C GLN A 171 -9.73 18.01 15.88
N THR A 172 -8.79 17.20 16.41
CA THR A 172 -8.06 17.51 17.66
C THR A 172 -6.58 17.11 17.62
N GLU A 173 -5.74 17.65 18.53
CA GLU A 173 -4.34 17.19 18.72
C GLU A 173 -4.30 15.74 19.24
N GLU A 174 -5.20 15.40 20.15
CA GLU A 174 -5.30 14.05 20.72
C GLU A 174 -5.53 13.00 19.62
N GLU A 175 -6.36 13.31 18.64
CA GLU A 175 -6.59 12.44 17.49
C GLU A 175 -5.31 12.28 16.63
N LEU A 176 -4.52 13.33 16.43
CA LEU A 176 -3.22 13.20 15.74
C LEU A 176 -2.25 12.31 16.52
N ASP A 177 -2.19 12.48 17.84
CA ASP A 177 -1.32 11.68 18.70
C ASP A 177 -1.75 10.21 18.73
N ASP A 178 -3.06 9.93 18.68
CA ASP A 178 -3.59 8.58 18.52
C ASP A 178 -3.22 7.95 17.18
N LEU A 179 -3.30 8.69 16.08
CA LEU A 179 -2.88 8.20 14.77
C LEU A 179 -1.36 7.95 14.70
N PHE A 180 -0.57 8.77 15.40
CA PHE A 180 0.87 8.56 15.55
C PHE A 180 1.17 7.26 16.32
N ARG A 181 0.46 7.02 17.44
CA ARG A 181 0.56 5.77 18.20
C ARG A 181 0.13 4.57 17.38
N LEU A 182 -0.99 4.68 16.65
CA LEU A 182 -1.56 3.60 15.84
C LEU A 182 -0.60 3.12 14.74
N SER A 183 0.16 4.05 14.14
CA SER A 183 1.19 3.73 13.13
C SER A 183 2.53 3.31 13.70
N ASP A 184 2.67 3.32 15.01
CA ASP A 184 3.94 3.05 15.68
C ASP A 184 5.05 4.03 15.22
N GLY A 185 4.68 5.24 14.77
CA GLY A 185 5.59 6.21 14.18
C GLY A 185 6.23 5.80 12.84
N LEU A 186 5.77 4.72 12.22
CA LEU A 186 6.38 4.13 11.02
C LEU A 186 5.64 4.45 9.71
N TRP A 187 4.56 5.24 9.76
CA TRP A 187 3.72 5.55 8.60
C TRP A 187 3.23 7.00 8.56
N ASP A 188 2.78 7.46 7.40
CA ASP A 188 2.14 8.78 7.24
C ASP A 188 0.82 8.86 8.01
N LEU A 189 0.85 9.47 9.20
CA LEU A 189 -0.29 9.49 10.13
C LEU A 189 -1.56 10.14 9.54
N LEU A 190 -1.43 11.13 8.63
CA LEU A 190 -2.59 11.81 8.06
C LEU A 190 -3.37 10.94 7.06
N LYS A 191 -2.82 9.78 6.67
CA LYS A 191 -3.53 8.77 5.87
C LYS A 191 -4.36 7.81 6.71
N LEU A 192 -4.17 7.79 8.02
CA LEU A 192 -4.72 6.76 8.89
C LEU A 192 -6.09 7.11 9.42
N LYS A 193 -6.50 8.39 9.37
CA LYS A 193 -7.80 8.83 9.87
C LYS A 193 -8.95 8.02 9.28
N SER A 194 -9.08 8.02 7.95
CA SER A 194 -10.12 7.25 7.26
C SER A 194 -9.99 5.74 7.47
N LEU A 195 -8.77 5.22 7.57
CA LEU A 195 -8.57 3.81 7.90
C LEU A 195 -9.11 3.51 9.31
N LYS A 196 -8.65 4.24 10.33
CA LYS A 196 -9.06 4.08 11.73
C LYS A 196 -10.59 4.13 11.85
N ASP A 197 -11.24 5.17 11.32
CA ASP A 197 -12.70 5.33 11.41
C ASP A 197 -13.43 4.14 10.80
N ASN A 198 -13.00 3.71 9.61
CA ASN A 198 -13.59 2.59 8.91
C ASN A 198 -13.46 1.27 9.70
N GLN A 199 -12.32 1.06 10.35
CA GLN A 199 -12.09 -0.17 11.12
C GLN A 199 -12.75 -0.14 12.50
N SER A 200 -12.76 1.01 13.18
CA SER A 200 -13.55 1.21 14.39
C SER A 200 -15.04 0.93 14.13
N TRP A 201 -15.60 1.46 13.03
CA TRP A 201 -16.99 1.19 12.68
C TRP A 201 -17.25 -0.30 12.48
N ARG A 202 -16.34 -1.04 11.82
CA ARG A 202 -16.50 -2.49 11.64
C ARG A 202 -16.42 -3.25 12.96
N GLN A 203 -15.49 -2.87 13.84
CA GLN A 203 -15.36 -3.44 15.17
C GLN A 203 -16.63 -3.21 16.00
N GLU A 204 -17.15 -1.98 16.02
CA GLU A 204 -18.38 -1.60 16.71
C GLU A 204 -19.62 -2.33 16.19
N ASN A 205 -19.63 -2.67 14.89
CA ASN A 205 -20.69 -3.45 14.25
C ASN A 205 -20.47 -4.97 14.32
N GLY A 206 -19.45 -5.43 15.06
CA GLY A 206 -19.22 -6.85 15.35
C GLY A 206 -18.78 -7.69 14.15
N TYR A 207 -18.09 -7.10 13.17
CA TYR A 207 -17.47 -7.89 12.10
C TYR A 207 -16.28 -8.68 12.65
N ASP A 208 -16.16 -9.94 12.23
CA ASP A 208 -15.06 -10.81 12.64
C ASP A 208 -13.88 -10.76 11.66
N LEU A 209 -14.16 -10.49 10.38
CA LEU A 209 -13.16 -10.59 9.31
C LEU A 209 -13.41 -9.56 8.21
N ILE A 210 -12.34 -8.90 7.79
CA ILE A 210 -12.30 -8.05 6.61
C ILE A 210 -11.60 -8.79 5.49
N ILE A 211 -12.23 -8.88 4.32
CA ILE A 211 -11.61 -9.41 3.11
C ILE A 211 -11.33 -8.28 2.12
N THR A 212 -10.07 -8.16 1.68
CA THR A 212 -9.63 -7.09 0.79
C THR A 212 -9.13 -7.61 -0.55
N GLY A 213 -9.26 -6.79 -1.60
CA GLY A 213 -8.76 -7.10 -2.94
C GLY A 213 -7.27 -6.83 -3.16
N VAL A 214 -6.51 -6.61 -2.09
CA VAL A 214 -5.07 -6.35 -2.15
C VAL A 214 -4.34 -7.53 -2.80
N GLY A 215 -3.46 -7.25 -3.76
CA GLY A 215 -2.75 -8.26 -4.54
C GLY A 215 -3.35 -8.45 -5.94
N GLY A 216 -4.56 -7.95 -6.20
CA GLY A 216 -5.20 -7.97 -7.52
C GLY A 216 -4.40 -7.24 -8.60
N GLU A 217 -3.53 -6.31 -8.21
CA GLU A 217 -2.62 -5.62 -9.13
C GLU A 217 -1.63 -6.57 -9.82
N LEU A 218 -1.32 -7.73 -9.23
CA LEU A 218 -0.52 -8.79 -9.85
C LEU A 218 -1.27 -9.54 -10.95
N TYR A 219 -2.59 -9.36 -11.09
CA TYR A 219 -3.40 -10.01 -12.13
C TYR A 219 -3.69 -9.08 -13.31
N LYS A 220 -3.12 -7.87 -13.31
CA LYS A 220 -3.34 -6.86 -14.36
C LYS A 220 -2.09 -6.09 -14.73
N ASP A 221 -2.25 -5.16 -15.68
CA ASP A 221 -1.17 -4.35 -16.24
C ASP A 221 -0.73 -3.15 -15.36
N PHE A 222 -1.26 -3.04 -14.14
CA PHE A 222 -1.18 -1.82 -13.34
C PHE A 222 0.25 -1.34 -13.09
N TRP A 223 1.16 -2.27 -12.78
CA TRP A 223 2.57 -1.97 -12.52
C TRP A 223 3.41 -1.74 -13.78
N TRP A 224 2.80 -1.89 -14.95
CA TRP A 224 3.50 -1.76 -16.23
C TRP A 224 3.11 -0.50 -16.98
N GLN A 225 2.02 0.19 -16.61
CA GLN A 225 1.41 1.19 -17.51
C GLN A 225 2.29 2.40 -17.82
N GLN A 226 3.39 2.63 -17.08
CA GLN A 226 4.41 3.60 -17.47
C GLN A 226 5.02 3.29 -18.84
N ASP A 227 5.07 2.01 -19.22
CA ASP A 227 5.61 1.53 -20.50
C ASP A 227 4.51 1.27 -21.54
N PHE A 228 3.26 1.65 -21.30
CA PHE A 228 2.19 1.48 -22.28
C PHE A 228 2.56 2.14 -23.62
N PRO A 229 2.34 1.48 -24.78
CA PRO A 229 1.77 0.13 -24.97
C PRO A 229 2.81 -1.01 -25.04
N PHE A 230 4.08 -0.74 -24.74
CA PHE A 230 5.18 -1.65 -25.01
C PHE A 230 5.60 -2.48 -23.80
N TYR A 231 4.85 -3.55 -23.57
CA TYR A 231 5.10 -4.50 -22.49
C TYR A 231 6.02 -5.65 -22.91
N ASN A 232 6.59 -6.32 -21.90
CA ASN A 232 7.44 -7.50 -22.02
C ASN A 232 8.74 -7.27 -22.83
N ARG A 233 9.30 -6.05 -22.73
CA ARG A 233 10.62 -5.72 -23.30
C ARG A 233 11.73 -6.33 -22.45
N ASN A 234 12.87 -6.64 -23.06
CA ASN A 234 14.01 -7.27 -22.37
C ASN A 234 14.71 -6.36 -21.34
N ASN A 235 14.43 -5.05 -21.37
CA ASN A 235 15.07 -4.08 -20.48
C ASN A 235 14.02 -3.37 -19.63
N ALA A 236 14.22 -3.38 -18.31
CA ALA A 236 13.41 -2.65 -17.35
C ALA A 236 13.98 -1.23 -17.12
N ASP A 237 13.11 -0.23 -17.12
CA ASP A 237 13.49 1.14 -16.76
C ASP A 237 13.12 1.39 -15.29
N LEU A 238 14.10 1.13 -14.41
CA LEU A 238 13.91 1.28 -12.97
C LEU A 238 13.70 2.75 -12.57
N GLU A 239 14.30 3.69 -13.27
CA GLU A 239 14.19 5.12 -12.97
C GLU A 239 12.78 5.62 -13.29
N LYS A 240 12.24 5.19 -14.43
CA LYS A 240 10.85 5.45 -14.80
C LYS A 240 9.85 4.75 -13.87
N LEU A 241 10.12 3.51 -13.46
CA LEU A 241 9.31 2.82 -12.46
C LEU A 241 9.28 3.63 -11.16
N ILE A 242 10.45 3.99 -10.65
CA ILE A 242 10.59 4.73 -9.40
C ILE A 242 9.83 6.07 -9.48
N SER A 243 10.06 6.88 -10.52
CA SER A 243 9.44 8.20 -10.68
C SER A 243 7.92 8.16 -10.90
N MET A 244 7.39 7.17 -11.61
CA MET A 244 5.97 7.13 -12.00
C MET A 244 5.08 6.22 -11.12
N ARG A 245 5.69 5.30 -10.37
CA ARG A 245 4.99 4.30 -9.54
C ARG A 245 5.42 4.31 -8.10
N MET A 246 6.67 4.68 -7.80
CA MET A 246 7.18 4.64 -6.43
C MET A 246 7.07 5.96 -5.69
N TYR A 247 7.42 7.09 -6.32
CA TYR A 247 7.34 8.44 -5.74
C TYR A 247 5.91 9.01 -5.77
N PRO A 248 5.20 9.08 -4.63
CA PRO A 248 3.88 9.72 -4.55
C PRO A 248 3.92 11.25 -4.59
N ALA A 249 5.07 11.88 -4.29
CA ALA A 249 5.28 13.33 -4.35
C ALA A 249 6.77 13.63 -4.52
N GLN A 250 7.12 14.62 -5.35
CA GLN A 250 8.50 15.10 -5.46
C GLN A 250 8.77 16.14 -4.36
N ILE A 251 9.75 15.85 -3.51
CA ILE A 251 10.26 16.81 -2.53
C ILE A 251 11.34 17.67 -3.19
N ASP A 252 11.32 18.96 -2.90
CA ASP A 252 12.34 19.91 -3.33
C ASP A 252 13.60 19.69 -2.51
N GLU A 253 14.73 19.45 -3.17
CA GLU A 253 16.02 19.19 -2.49
C GLU A 253 16.44 20.33 -1.57
N ASN A 254 15.99 21.55 -1.86
CA ASN A 254 16.34 22.74 -1.08
C ASN A 254 15.61 22.78 0.27
N TRP A 255 14.61 21.92 0.49
CA TRP A 255 13.94 21.80 1.77
C TRP A 255 14.78 21.05 2.80
N PHE A 256 15.84 20.37 2.40
CA PHE A 256 16.72 19.63 3.32
C PHE A 256 17.81 20.52 3.91
N GLY A 257 18.21 20.21 5.15
CA GLY A 257 19.44 20.76 5.73
C GLY A 257 20.69 20.31 4.94
N ALA A 258 21.80 21.02 5.08
CA ALA A 258 22.99 20.85 4.23
C ALA A 258 23.51 19.40 4.14
N ASN A 259 23.47 18.66 5.27
CA ASN A 259 23.91 17.26 5.30
C ASN A 259 22.97 16.35 4.48
N LEU A 260 21.67 16.44 4.71
CA LEU A 260 20.68 15.64 3.97
C LEU A 260 20.61 16.04 2.50
N GLN A 261 20.79 17.31 2.15
CA GLN A 261 20.83 17.76 0.76
C GLN A 261 21.97 17.07 -0.02
N LYS A 262 23.15 16.91 0.60
CA LYS A 262 24.27 16.17 -0.01
C LYS A 262 23.92 14.70 -0.25
N GLN A 263 23.20 14.07 0.68
CA GLN A 263 22.80 12.67 0.57
C GLN A 263 21.66 12.47 -0.43
N PHE A 264 20.73 13.42 -0.52
CA PHE A 264 19.59 13.37 -1.43
C PHE A 264 20.01 13.24 -2.90
N LYS A 265 21.11 13.90 -3.30
CA LYS A 265 21.65 13.80 -4.67
C LYS A 265 22.02 12.38 -5.10
N ASN A 266 22.47 11.56 -4.16
CA ASN A 266 22.87 10.18 -4.43
C ASN A 266 21.77 9.16 -4.08
N TYR A 267 20.77 9.58 -3.29
CA TYR A 267 19.75 8.70 -2.76
C TYR A 267 18.98 7.94 -3.85
N GLN A 268 18.59 8.60 -4.94
CA GLN A 268 17.90 7.93 -6.05
C GLN A 268 18.74 6.82 -6.69
N ALA A 269 20.05 7.05 -6.87
CA ALA A 269 20.96 6.06 -7.42
C ALA A 269 21.15 4.87 -6.47
N GLU A 270 21.28 5.13 -5.16
CA GLU A 270 21.37 4.07 -4.15
C GLU A 270 20.08 3.26 -4.04
N PHE A 271 18.91 3.92 -4.04
CA PHE A 271 17.62 3.22 -4.04
C PHE A 271 17.46 2.35 -5.29
N ARG A 272 17.84 2.87 -6.46
CA ARG A 272 17.87 2.10 -7.72
C ARG A 272 18.80 0.89 -7.62
N LYS A 273 19.97 1.03 -6.99
CA LYS A 273 20.91 -0.08 -6.76
C LYS A 273 20.28 -1.16 -5.90
N LYS A 274 19.53 -0.80 -4.84
CA LYS A 274 18.77 -1.75 -4.01
C LYS A 274 17.69 -2.50 -4.80
N LEU A 275 17.20 -1.95 -5.91
CA LEU A 275 16.22 -2.63 -6.78
C LEU A 275 16.85 -3.60 -7.81
N GLN A 276 18.15 -3.51 -8.07
CA GLN A 276 18.81 -4.35 -9.09
C GLN A 276 18.65 -5.86 -8.88
N PRO A 277 18.67 -6.41 -7.64
CA PRO A 277 18.46 -7.85 -7.42
C PRO A 277 17.09 -8.37 -7.91
N PHE A 278 16.11 -7.50 -8.09
CA PHE A 278 14.77 -7.86 -8.55
C PHE A 278 14.61 -7.79 -10.08
N VAL A 279 15.66 -7.39 -10.81
CA VAL A 279 15.63 -7.38 -12.28
C VAL A 279 15.51 -8.79 -12.83
N ARG A 280 14.65 -8.94 -13.83
CA ARG A 280 14.37 -10.19 -14.55
C ARG A 280 14.49 -9.97 -16.05
N LYS A 281 14.35 -11.06 -16.81
CA LYS A 281 14.45 -11.08 -18.27
C LYS A 281 13.57 -10.04 -18.99
N SER A 282 12.42 -9.67 -18.42
CA SER A 282 11.55 -8.65 -19.00
C SER A 282 11.15 -7.56 -18.02
N ASN A 283 10.77 -6.39 -18.54
CA ASN A 283 10.31 -5.25 -17.74
C ASN A 283 9.10 -5.61 -16.89
N THR A 284 8.10 -6.31 -17.43
CA THR A 284 6.91 -6.70 -16.69
C THR A 284 7.23 -7.64 -15.53
N ARG A 285 8.06 -8.67 -15.75
CA ARG A 285 8.51 -9.58 -14.69
C ARG A 285 9.36 -8.86 -13.63
N THR A 286 10.16 -7.89 -14.04
CA THR A 286 10.95 -7.03 -13.13
C THR A 286 10.04 -6.18 -12.25
N TYR A 287 9.05 -5.50 -12.84
CA TYR A 287 8.15 -4.63 -12.11
C TYR A 287 7.25 -5.40 -11.14
N ASP A 288 6.79 -6.59 -11.52
CA ASP A 288 6.04 -7.47 -10.63
C ASP A 288 6.89 -7.95 -9.44
N GLN A 289 8.16 -8.31 -9.66
CA GLN A 289 9.09 -8.69 -8.60
C GLN A 289 9.34 -7.55 -7.62
N ILE A 290 9.57 -6.34 -8.12
CA ILE A 290 9.73 -5.14 -7.29
C ILE A 290 8.42 -4.84 -6.54
N TYR A 291 7.26 -4.94 -7.20
CA TYR A 291 5.99 -4.70 -6.56
C TYR A 291 5.77 -5.64 -5.37
N TYR A 292 5.95 -6.94 -5.56
CA TYR A 292 5.76 -7.92 -4.50
C TYR A 292 6.77 -7.77 -3.36
N HIS A 293 8.08 -7.83 -3.68
CA HIS A 293 9.13 -7.87 -2.66
C HIS A 293 9.41 -6.54 -1.98
N VAL A 294 9.04 -5.42 -2.59
CA VAL A 294 9.34 -4.08 -2.05
C VAL A 294 8.06 -3.37 -1.64
N ARG A 295 7.06 -3.27 -2.52
CA ARG A 295 5.88 -2.42 -2.27
C ARG A 295 4.79 -3.13 -1.47
N ILE A 296 4.37 -4.34 -1.83
CA ILE A 296 3.39 -5.12 -1.06
C ILE A 296 3.94 -5.38 0.34
N LYS A 297 5.15 -5.96 0.40
CA LYS A 297 5.84 -6.32 1.64
C LYS A 297 5.93 -5.18 2.65
N GLU A 298 6.08 -3.94 2.18
CA GLU A 298 6.11 -2.78 3.06
C GLU A 298 4.71 -2.22 3.36
N GLN A 299 3.95 -1.89 2.31
CA GLN A 299 2.73 -1.12 2.48
C GLN A 299 1.59 -1.97 3.03
N VAL A 300 1.44 -3.18 2.53
CA VAL A 300 0.35 -4.07 2.94
C VAL A 300 0.61 -4.57 4.35
N SER A 301 1.83 -4.96 4.69
CA SER A 301 2.14 -5.40 6.06
C SER A 301 1.83 -4.34 7.11
N ILE A 302 2.17 -3.06 6.86
CA ILE A 302 1.82 -1.98 7.78
C ILE A 302 0.30 -1.79 7.87
N LEU A 303 -0.41 -1.75 6.74
CA LEU A 303 -1.86 -1.57 6.73
C LEU A 303 -2.59 -2.76 7.38
N SER A 304 -2.13 -3.98 7.17
CA SER A 304 -2.67 -5.20 7.80
C SER A 304 -2.41 -5.18 9.31
N ASN A 305 -1.22 -4.78 9.76
CA ASN A 305 -0.91 -4.65 11.18
C ASN A 305 -1.77 -3.57 11.86
N ILE A 306 -2.03 -2.45 11.19
CA ILE A 306 -2.92 -1.40 11.71
C ILE A 306 -4.36 -1.89 11.76
N THR A 307 -4.85 -2.50 10.67
CA THR A 307 -6.24 -2.96 10.59
C THR A 307 -6.54 -4.08 11.59
N SER A 308 -5.60 -5.02 11.77
CA SER A 308 -5.77 -6.17 12.66
C SER A 308 -5.80 -5.79 14.15
N GLN A 309 -5.53 -4.53 14.51
CA GLN A 309 -5.77 -4.03 15.86
C GLN A 309 -7.28 -3.84 16.16
N PHE A 310 -8.12 -3.82 15.12
CA PHE A 310 -9.57 -3.62 15.22
C PHE A 310 -10.34 -4.88 14.84
N VAL A 311 -10.07 -5.42 13.64
CA VAL A 311 -10.75 -6.59 13.06
C VAL A 311 -9.73 -7.40 12.24
N ASP A 312 -9.79 -8.72 12.33
CA ASP A 312 -8.92 -9.60 11.53
C ASP A 312 -9.05 -9.26 10.04
N THR A 313 -7.93 -9.22 9.32
CA THR A 313 -7.90 -8.87 7.90
C THR A 313 -7.23 -9.94 7.08
N TYR A 314 -7.85 -10.27 5.96
CA TYR A 314 -7.40 -11.29 5.05
C TYR A 314 -7.39 -10.79 3.60
N SER A 315 -6.29 -11.05 2.90
CA SER A 315 -6.10 -10.70 1.48
C SER A 315 -5.83 -11.97 0.68
N PRO A 316 -6.87 -12.69 0.23
CA PRO A 316 -6.71 -13.99 -0.43
C PRO A 316 -5.73 -13.97 -1.61
N LEU A 317 -5.71 -12.88 -2.39
CA LEU A 317 -4.83 -12.76 -3.56
C LEU A 317 -3.34 -12.68 -3.23
N LEU A 318 -2.98 -12.60 -1.95
CA LEU A 318 -1.61 -12.69 -1.44
C LEU A 318 -1.24 -14.08 -0.91
N GLU A 319 -2.15 -15.06 -0.98
CA GLU A 319 -1.82 -16.45 -0.66
C GLU A 319 -0.85 -17.02 -1.69
N PRO A 320 0.14 -17.84 -1.28
CA PRO A 320 1.18 -18.36 -2.19
C PRO A 320 0.64 -18.99 -3.47
N GLU A 321 -0.44 -19.77 -3.38
CA GLU A 321 -1.10 -20.43 -4.50
C GLU A 321 -1.67 -19.42 -5.50
N LEU A 322 -2.29 -18.35 -5.01
CA LEU A 322 -2.87 -17.29 -5.84
C LEU A 322 -1.78 -16.35 -6.38
N LEU A 323 -0.78 -15.99 -5.57
CA LEU A 323 0.39 -15.22 -6.01
C LEU A 323 1.11 -15.87 -7.19
N LYS A 324 1.29 -17.20 -7.15
CA LYS A 324 1.86 -17.99 -8.26
C LYS A 324 1.05 -17.77 -9.54
N ILE A 325 -0.28 -17.82 -9.47
CA ILE A 325 -1.17 -17.55 -10.61
C ILE A 325 -0.93 -16.13 -11.13
N GLY A 326 -1.11 -15.11 -10.29
CA GLY A 326 -1.00 -13.71 -10.72
C GLY A 326 0.35 -13.39 -11.37
N TYR A 327 1.44 -13.86 -10.77
CA TYR A 327 2.79 -13.63 -11.29
C TYR A 327 3.06 -14.34 -12.62
N ASN A 328 2.68 -15.62 -12.75
CA ASN A 328 2.97 -16.44 -13.92
C ASN A 328 1.91 -16.33 -15.03
N LEU A 329 0.80 -15.65 -14.79
CA LEU A 329 -0.22 -15.39 -15.81
C LEU A 329 0.41 -14.85 -17.11
N PRO A 330 0.05 -15.41 -18.28
CA PRO A 330 0.49 -14.88 -19.56
C PRO A 330 0.21 -13.38 -19.64
N ARG A 331 1.20 -12.60 -20.06
CA ARG A 331 1.10 -11.13 -20.02
C ARG A 331 -0.10 -10.58 -20.83
N LYS A 332 -0.52 -11.31 -21.88
CA LYS A 332 -1.74 -11.02 -22.66
C LYS A 332 -3.04 -11.18 -21.85
N LYS A 333 -3.08 -12.10 -20.87
CA LYS A 333 -4.22 -12.30 -19.96
C LYS A 333 -4.30 -11.22 -18.88
N ARG A 334 -3.19 -10.54 -18.57
CA ARG A 334 -3.17 -9.40 -17.65
C ARG A 334 -3.47 -8.08 -18.35
N PHE A 335 -3.11 -7.98 -19.63
CA PHE A 335 -3.46 -6.84 -20.46
C PHE A 335 -4.98 -6.67 -20.56
N PHE A 336 -5.44 -5.42 -20.52
CA PHE A 336 -6.86 -5.07 -20.60
C PHE A 336 -7.75 -5.77 -19.56
N ASN A 337 -7.16 -6.17 -18.43
CA ASN A 337 -7.81 -6.89 -17.34
C ASN A 337 -8.46 -8.21 -17.80
N GLN A 338 -7.89 -8.87 -18.81
CA GLN A 338 -8.53 -10.01 -19.48
C GLN A 338 -8.82 -11.20 -18.54
N PHE A 339 -7.95 -11.49 -17.58
CA PHE A 339 -8.18 -12.52 -16.57
C PHE A 339 -9.41 -12.21 -15.71
N HIS A 340 -9.48 -10.99 -15.15
CA HIS A 340 -10.64 -10.55 -14.36
C HIS A 340 -11.93 -10.60 -15.19
N ARG A 341 -11.86 -10.19 -16.46
CA ARG A 341 -13.00 -10.26 -17.38
C ARG A 341 -13.49 -11.69 -17.56
N GLU A 342 -12.57 -12.63 -17.80
CA GLU A 342 -12.89 -14.04 -17.99
C GLU A 342 -13.53 -14.66 -16.74
N VAL A 343 -12.97 -14.39 -15.56
CA VAL A 343 -13.52 -14.89 -14.28
C VAL A 343 -14.90 -14.32 -14.03
N ILE A 344 -15.04 -13.00 -14.00
CA ILE A 344 -16.31 -12.35 -13.63
C ILE A 344 -17.41 -12.66 -14.64
N THR A 345 -17.14 -12.61 -15.96
CA THR A 345 -18.16 -12.97 -16.97
C THR A 345 -18.65 -14.40 -16.84
N ARG A 346 -17.75 -15.34 -16.54
CA ARG A 346 -18.14 -16.75 -16.43
C ARG A 346 -19.03 -17.02 -15.22
N ILE A 347 -18.78 -16.36 -14.09
CA ILE A 347 -19.51 -16.62 -12.84
C ILE A 347 -20.69 -15.67 -12.60
N ASN A 348 -20.64 -14.44 -13.12
CA ASN A 348 -21.70 -13.44 -13.01
C ASN A 348 -21.66 -12.43 -14.18
N PRO A 349 -22.31 -12.76 -15.32
CA PRO A 349 -22.34 -11.90 -16.51
C PRO A 349 -22.93 -10.51 -16.27
N GLU A 350 -23.88 -10.36 -15.34
CA GLU A 350 -24.55 -9.08 -15.08
C GLU A 350 -23.61 -8.11 -14.36
N VAL A 351 -22.88 -8.58 -13.34
CA VAL A 351 -21.82 -7.79 -12.68
C VAL A 351 -20.71 -7.43 -13.66
N ALA A 352 -20.39 -8.31 -14.61
CA ALA A 352 -19.35 -8.09 -15.62
C ALA A 352 -19.66 -6.88 -16.53
N LYS A 353 -20.93 -6.60 -16.83
CA LYS A 353 -21.35 -5.51 -17.72
C LYS A 353 -21.29 -4.13 -17.06
N ILE A 354 -21.34 -4.07 -15.72
CA ILE A 354 -21.28 -2.81 -14.98
C ILE A 354 -19.96 -2.09 -15.28
N LYS A 355 -20.02 -0.79 -15.57
CA LYS A 355 -18.82 0.00 -15.87
C LYS A 355 -17.95 0.22 -14.63
N THR A 356 -16.67 0.49 -14.84
CA THR A 356 -15.65 0.66 -13.78
C THR A 356 -15.14 2.09 -13.74
N THR A 357 -14.47 2.45 -12.65
CA THR A 357 -13.72 3.71 -12.55
C THR A 357 -12.48 3.73 -13.46
N GLU A 358 -12.01 2.58 -13.96
CA GLU A 358 -10.87 2.45 -14.87
C GLU A 358 -11.23 2.84 -16.32
N GLY A 359 -11.61 4.10 -16.53
CA GLY A 359 -11.91 4.63 -17.86
C GLY A 359 -13.30 4.30 -18.37
N ASN A 360 -14.26 3.98 -17.49
CA ASN A 360 -15.64 3.67 -17.86
C ASN A 360 -15.75 2.46 -18.81
N ILE A 361 -14.92 1.45 -18.56
CA ILE A 361 -14.97 0.15 -19.24
C ILE A 361 -15.77 -0.85 -18.41
N SER A 362 -16.41 -1.82 -19.07
CA SER A 362 -16.96 -2.99 -18.38
C SER A 362 -15.85 -3.94 -17.94
N VAL A 363 -16.22 -4.98 -17.20
CA VAL A 363 -15.37 -6.14 -16.90
C VAL A 363 -15.88 -7.37 -17.63
N SER A 364 -16.50 -7.20 -18.80
CA SER A 364 -17.04 -8.28 -19.61
C SER A 364 -15.99 -8.91 -20.51
N ALA A 365 -15.98 -10.24 -20.61
CA ALA A 365 -15.17 -10.99 -21.56
C ALA A 365 -15.81 -11.07 -22.96
N ASP A 366 -17.05 -10.61 -23.12
CA ASP A 366 -17.77 -10.65 -24.38
C ASP A 366 -17.12 -9.75 -25.44
N LEU A 367 -17.11 -10.24 -26.68
CA LEU A 367 -16.39 -9.57 -27.77
C LEU A 367 -16.98 -8.17 -28.06
N SER A 368 -18.32 -8.03 -28.07
CA SER A 368 -19.00 -6.76 -28.27
C SER A 368 -18.61 -5.73 -27.23
N ASP A 369 -18.60 -6.11 -25.94
CA ASP A 369 -18.26 -5.22 -24.84
C ASP A 369 -16.78 -4.82 -24.87
N LYS A 370 -15.88 -5.76 -25.18
CA LYS A 370 -14.46 -5.47 -25.35
C LYS A 370 -14.22 -4.45 -26.45
N LEU A 371 -14.85 -4.62 -27.61
CA LEU A 371 -14.68 -3.70 -28.74
C LEU A 371 -15.11 -2.28 -28.38
N LEU A 372 -16.21 -2.13 -27.64
CA LEU A 372 -16.66 -0.83 -27.11
C LEU A 372 -15.69 -0.24 -26.10
N ASP A 373 -15.09 -1.08 -25.26
CA ASP A 373 -14.21 -0.66 -24.18
C ASP A 373 -12.78 -0.29 -24.66
N ILE A 374 -12.31 -0.79 -25.82
CA ILE A 374 -10.94 -0.55 -26.33
C ILE A 374 -10.62 0.94 -26.40
N LYS A 375 -11.52 1.74 -26.98
CA LYS A 375 -11.35 3.19 -27.13
C LYS A 375 -11.19 3.87 -25.77
N ASN A 376 -12.10 3.53 -24.85
CA ASN A 376 -12.14 4.10 -23.50
C ASN A 376 -10.87 3.74 -22.71
N TYR A 377 -10.42 2.49 -22.80
CA TYR A 377 -9.20 2.02 -22.16
C TYR A 377 -7.95 2.71 -22.70
N GLY A 378 -7.78 2.79 -24.02
CA GLY A 378 -6.64 3.49 -24.64
C GLY A 378 -6.59 4.97 -24.26
N LEU A 379 -7.73 5.66 -24.28
CA LEU A 379 -7.84 7.05 -23.83
C LEU A 379 -7.50 7.20 -22.34
N HIS A 380 -8.02 6.30 -21.49
CA HIS A 380 -7.75 6.34 -20.06
C HIS A 380 -6.26 6.11 -19.74
N LYS A 381 -5.61 5.11 -20.34
CA LYS A 381 -4.18 4.83 -20.13
C LYS A 381 -3.31 6.01 -20.60
N THR A 382 -3.63 6.58 -21.76
CA THR A 382 -2.92 7.74 -22.30
C THR A 382 -3.09 8.97 -21.40
N LYS A 383 -4.32 9.28 -20.97
CA LYS A 383 -4.60 10.38 -20.03
C LYS A 383 -3.89 10.18 -18.70
N SER A 384 -3.89 8.95 -18.16
CA SER A 384 -3.21 8.62 -16.91
C SER A 384 -1.70 8.81 -17.02
N LEU A 385 -1.09 8.39 -18.14
CA LEU A 385 0.33 8.60 -18.41
C LEU A 385 0.68 10.08 -18.53
N VAL A 386 -0.08 10.84 -19.32
CA VAL A 386 0.11 12.30 -19.49
C VAL A 386 -0.06 13.02 -18.16
N ARG A 387 -1.07 12.66 -17.36
CA ARG A 387 -1.26 13.23 -16.03
C ARG A 387 -0.07 12.96 -15.14
N LYS A 388 0.50 11.74 -15.14
CA LYS A 388 1.69 11.41 -14.35
C LYS A 388 2.93 12.18 -14.77
N LEU A 389 3.16 12.33 -16.08
CA LEU A 389 4.27 13.13 -16.62
C LEU A 389 4.11 14.63 -16.32
N ARG A 390 2.86 15.13 -16.30
CA ARG A 390 2.56 16.51 -15.91
C ARG A 390 2.59 16.71 -14.41
N SER A 391 2.11 15.78 -13.59
CA SER A 391 2.14 15.87 -12.12
C SER A 391 3.56 15.73 -11.57
N SER A 392 4.47 15.05 -12.28
CA SER A 392 5.91 15.17 -12.00
C SER A 392 6.49 16.55 -12.33
N GLN A 393 5.74 17.43 -13.01
CA GLN A 393 6.12 18.82 -13.30
C GLN A 393 5.26 19.85 -12.58
N THR A 394 4.07 19.48 -12.10
CA THR A 394 3.09 20.37 -11.48
C THR A 394 2.76 19.83 -10.09
N ARG A 395 3.24 20.53 -9.04
CA ARG A 395 2.85 20.27 -7.64
C ARG A 395 1.33 20.15 -7.59
N GLU A 396 0.84 18.98 -7.18
CA GLU A 396 -0.58 18.72 -7.02
C GLU A 396 -1.11 19.69 -5.95
N GLN A 397 -1.73 20.79 -6.39
CA GLN A 397 -2.53 21.64 -5.53
C GLN A 397 -3.78 20.84 -5.17
N VAL A 398 -3.67 20.06 -4.10
CA VAL A 398 -4.82 19.43 -3.46
C VAL A 398 -5.73 20.58 -3.01
N LYS A 399 -6.96 20.60 -3.54
CA LYS A 399 -7.98 21.54 -3.09
C LYS A 399 -8.19 21.35 -1.59
N ASN A 400 -8.02 22.46 -0.89
CA ASN A 400 -8.10 22.63 0.54
C ASN A 400 -9.52 22.31 1.04
N ASP A 401 -9.65 21.31 1.90
CA ASP A 401 -10.80 21.20 2.81
C ASP A 401 -10.39 20.83 4.24
N LEU A 402 -9.10 20.92 4.61
CA LEU A 402 -8.72 20.93 6.03
C LEU A 402 -9.13 22.27 6.65
N LYS A 403 -10.39 22.37 7.04
CA LYS A 403 -10.91 23.44 7.91
C LYS A 403 -10.68 23.15 9.39
N SER A 404 -9.98 22.09 9.73
CA SER A 404 -10.06 21.49 11.05
C SER A 404 -8.80 21.72 11.88
N PHE A 405 -8.98 22.48 12.97
CA PHE A 405 -8.07 22.55 14.12
C PHE A 405 -6.62 22.98 13.78
N ASP A 406 -5.76 23.19 14.78
CA ASP A 406 -4.45 23.87 14.63
C ASP A 406 -3.36 22.99 13.95
N LEU A 407 -3.70 22.29 12.86
CA LEU A 407 -2.75 21.52 12.04
C LEU A 407 -1.59 22.41 11.54
N GLN A 408 -1.87 23.68 11.30
CA GLN A 408 -0.85 24.66 10.93
C GLN A 408 0.17 24.88 12.05
N LYS A 409 -0.24 24.99 13.32
CA LYS A 409 0.66 25.01 14.48
C LYS A 409 1.43 23.70 14.59
N ARG A 410 0.77 22.54 14.53
CA ARG A 410 1.46 21.24 14.61
C ARG A 410 2.51 21.07 13.52
N TYR A 411 2.20 21.54 12.31
CA TYR A 411 3.15 21.62 11.22
C TYR A 411 4.31 22.59 11.52
N GLN A 412 4.06 23.77 12.08
CA GLN A 412 5.15 24.69 12.47
C GLN A 412 6.06 24.11 13.56
N GLU A 413 5.48 23.45 14.57
CA GLU A 413 6.24 22.74 15.60
C GLU A 413 7.11 21.66 14.99
N ALA A 414 6.55 20.87 14.06
CA ALA A 414 7.31 19.85 13.35
C ALA A 414 8.48 20.48 12.56
N LEU A 415 8.24 21.60 11.88
CA LEU A 415 9.31 22.31 11.17
C LEU A 415 10.41 22.82 12.12
N MET A 416 10.05 23.30 13.31
CA MET A 416 11.01 23.79 14.31
C MET A 416 11.91 22.66 14.79
N VAL A 417 11.32 21.55 15.26
CA VAL A 417 12.06 20.36 15.74
C VAL A 417 13.00 19.83 14.68
N LEU A 418 12.52 19.68 13.44
CA LEU A 418 13.33 19.13 12.35
C LEU A 418 14.43 20.09 11.87
N ARG A 419 14.27 21.41 12.07
CA ARG A 419 15.33 22.40 11.80
C ARG A 419 16.40 22.37 12.87
N GLU A 420 16.00 22.29 14.14
CA GLU A 420 16.92 22.18 15.27
C GLU A 420 17.76 20.89 15.16
N ALA A 421 17.16 19.79 14.72
CA ALA A 421 17.86 18.55 14.40
C ALA A 421 18.69 18.61 13.08
N GLY A 422 18.60 19.70 12.31
CA GLY A 422 19.37 19.91 11.08
C GLY A 422 18.88 19.10 9.87
N PHE A 423 17.68 18.52 9.91
CA PHE A 423 17.14 17.70 8.82
C PHE A 423 16.50 18.52 7.70
N ILE A 424 15.85 19.63 8.04
CA ILE A 424 15.21 20.50 7.05
C ILE A 424 15.75 21.93 7.12
N SER A 425 15.59 22.67 6.01
CA SER A 425 16.06 24.04 5.87
C SER A 425 14.96 25.07 6.19
N ASN A 426 15.32 26.35 6.11
CA ASN A 426 14.37 27.45 6.17
C ASN A 426 13.61 27.69 4.85
N GLN A 427 13.97 26.99 3.78
CA GLN A 427 13.35 27.17 2.46
C GLN A 427 12.04 26.38 2.31
N ILE A 428 11.79 25.40 3.18
CA ILE A 428 10.51 24.70 3.20
C ILE A 428 9.37 25.68 3.52
N PRO A 429 8.27 25.70 2.75
CA PRO A 429 7.17 26.62 2.98
C PRO A 429 6.59 26.51 4.38
N LYS A 430 6.44 27.65 5.07
CA LYS A 430 5.77 27.71 6.38
C LYS A 430 4.28 27.40 6.32
N ASN A 431 3.61 27.60 5.19
CA ASN A 431 2.19 27.23 5.07
C ASN A 431 2.08 25.79 4.54
N HIS A 432 1.45 24.90 5.31
CA HIS A 432 1.26 23.49 4.97
C HIS A 432 0.53 23.28 3.64
N GLN A 433 -0.36 24.21 3.25
CA GLN A 433 -1.13 24.18 2.00
C GLN A 433 -0.23 24.25 0.75
N LYS A 434 1.03 24.70 0.88
CA LYS A 434 1.97 24.83 -0.24
C LYS A 434 2.75 23.54 -0.56
N ILE A 435 2.71 22.53 0.31
CA ILE A 435 3.51 21.29 0.17
C ILE A 435 2.66 20.01 0.09
N GLY A 436 1.35 20.08 0.35
CA GLY A 436 0.40 18.97 0.21
C GLY A 436 0.33 18.05 1.43
N LYS A 437 -0.88 17.52 1.72
CA LYS A 437 -1.23 16.74 2.93
C LYS A 437 -0.27 15.58 3.22
N LYS A 438 0.15 14.84 2.18
CA LYS A 438 1.06 13.68 2.32
C LYS A 438 2.44 14.08 2.89
N ILE A 439 3.00 15.21 2.47
CA ILE A 439 4.31 15.64 2.95
C ILE A 439 4.17 16.17 4.39
N VAL A 440 3.07 16.88 4.68
CA VAL A 440 2.76 17.39 6.02
C VAL A 440 2.68 16.24 7.03
N GLY A 441 1.93 15.18 6.73
CA GLY A 441 1.78 14.04 7.64
C GLY A 441 3.10 13.32 7.92
N ARG A 442 3.97 13.18 6.92
CA ARG A 442 5.33 12.63 7.09
C ARG A 442 6.22 13.52 7.95
N LEU A 443 6.17 14.84 7.76
CA LEU A 443 6.97 15.77 8.55
C LEU A 443 6.53 15.78 10.02
N ILE A 444 5.21 15.76 10.28
CA ILE A 444 4.69 15.66 11.65
C ILE A 444 5.12 14.33 12.27
N THR A 445 4.91 13.20 11.58
CA THR A 445 5.32 11.87 12.07
C THR A 445 6.81 11.85 12.42
N LEU A 446 7.67 12.35 11.53
CA LEU A 446 9.11 12.38 11.74
C LEU A 446 9.49 13.26 12.94
N ALA A 447 8.88 14.43 13.09
CA ALA A 447 9.14 15.31 14.22
C ALA A 447 8.75 14.67 15.55
N GLU A 448 7.64 13.94 15.61
CA GLU A 448 7.23 13.23 16.84
C GLU A 448 8.21 12.12 17.22
N VAL A 449 8.78 11.39 16.26
CA VAL A 449 9.86 10.43 16.57
C VAL A 449 11.12 11.17 17.05
N VAL A 450 11.49 12.29 16.43
CA VAL A 450 12.67 13.08 16.83
C VAL A 450 12.54 13.59 18.27
N LYS A 451 11.37 14.12 18.67
CA LYS A 451 11.09 14.58 20.04
C LYS A 451 11.20 13.46 21.10
N LYS A 452 11.05 12.20 20.70
CA LYS A 452 11.13 11.06 21.62
C LYS A 452 12.56 10.59 21.89
N ILE A 453 13.49 10.91 21.00
CA ILE A 453 14.89 10.47 21.08
C ILE A 453 15.88 11.62 21.37
N GLY A 454 15.41 12.84 21.54
CA GLY A 454 16.20 14.04 21.81
C GLY A 454 15.31 15.14 22.35
#